data_AF-A0A8H2JIV2-F1
#
_entry.id   AF-A0A8H2JIV2-F1
#
_cell.length_a   1.000
_cell.length_b   1.000
_cell.length_c   1.000
_cell.angle_alpha   90.00
_cell.angle_beta   90.00
_cell.angle_gamma   90.00
#
_symmetry.space_group_name_H-M   'P 1'
#
loop_
_entity.id
_entity.type
_entity.pdbx_description
1 polymer ?
#
loop_
_entity_poly.entity_id
_entity_poly.type
_entity_poly.pdbx_seq_one_letter_code
_entity_poly.pdbx_strand_id
1 'polypeptide(L)'
;TTSKVMLIEGIAGSGKTSALLQRIAFLLYHNRKWLEAENVLLFSPNHLFSDYISTVLPSLGESGVPTQTFKNYISQLLPEFSLLDEQQQESGFLLGEKDPIQVMKSGLTLVDQIDRYIQSITSYGPLFRDMKINGRTILSKESIRQWYKETNEQLPLHHRLSLLQTKLLKKLGGLQKDETRQQWVKDLAEEQLQELYAT
;
A
#
# COMPACT_ATOMS: atom_id res chain seq x y z
N THR A 1 32.96 -1.24 -7.34
CA THR A 1 32.35 0.02 -6.84
C THR A 1 31.38 -0.32 -5.71
N THR A 2 31.52 0.35 -4.56
CA THR A 2 30.74 0.11 -3.31
C THR A 2 29.47 0.96 -3.21
N SER A 3 29.02 1.58 -4.31
CA SER A 3 27.83 2.44 -4.30
C SER A 3 26.55 1.62 -4.15
N LYS A 4 25.65 2.07 -3.26
CA LYS A 4 24.32 1.48 -3.05
C LYS A 4 23.34 1.83 -4.16
N VAL A 5 23.58 2.92 -4.88
CA VAL A 5 22.70 3.43 -5.95
C VAL A 5 23.50 3.57 -7.24
N MET A 6 22.87 3.21 -8.36
CA MET A 6 23.43 3.32 -9.70
C MET A 6 22.43 4.04 -10.60
N LEU A 7 22.89 5.09 -11.27
CA LEU A 7 22.16 5.78 -12.32
C LEU A 7 22.78 5.38 -13.67
N ILE A 8 21.94 4.98 -14.62
CA ILE A 8 22.34 4.65 -15.99
C ILE A 8 21.74 5.70 -16.92
N GLU A 9 22.59 6.61 -17.40
CA GLU A 9 22.21 7.67 -18.33
C GLU A 9 22.86 7.43 -19.70
N GLY A 10 22.15 7.75 -20.77
CA GLY A 10 22.65 7.58 -22.14
C GLY A 10 21.62 7.90 -23.20
N ILE A 11 22.06 8.09 -24.43
CA ILE A 11 21.21 8.41 -25.59
C ILE A 11 20.30 7.24 -26.00
N ALA A 12 19.30 7.50 -26.85
CA ALA A 12 18.47 6.43 -27.42
C ALA A 12 19.34 5.39 -28.14
N GLY A 13 19.00 4.11 -28.01
CA GLY A 13 19.78 3.02 -28.62
C GLY A 13 21.09 2.64 -27.90
N SER A 14 21.50 3.34 -26.82
CA SER A 14 22.76 3.07 -26.12
C SER A 14 22.78 1.79 -25.26
N GLY A 15 21.78 0.92 -25.37
CA GLY A 15 21.73 -0.35 -24.62
C GLY A 15 21.43 -0.23 -23.13
N LYS A 16 20.85 0.89 -22.64
CA LYS A 16 20.54 1.10 -21.21
C LYS A 16 19.71 -0.05 -20.60
N THR A 17 18.70 -0.50 -21.32
CA THR A 17 17.85 -1.62 -20.91
C THR A 17 18.66 -2.91 -20.76
N SER A 18 19.48 -3.23 -21.75
CA SER A 18 20.34 -4.42 -21.71
C SER A 18 21.34 -4.35 -20.55
N ALA A 19 21.96 -3.18 -20.33
CA ALA A 19 22.87 -2.96 -19.20
C ALA A 19 22.17 -3.14 -17.85
N LEU A 20 20.93 -2.64 -17.70
CA LEU A 20 20.12 -2.81 -16.50
C LEU A 20 19.81 -4.30 -16.24
N LEU A 21 19.37 -5.03 -17.27
CA LEU A 21 19.03 -6.45 -17.13
C LEU A 21 20.24 -7.32 -16.80
N GLN A 22 21.37 -7.07 -17.46
CA GLN A 22 22.63 -7.73 -17.13
C GLN A 22 23.07 -7.42 -15.70
N ARG A 23 22.84 -6.18 -15.23
CA ARG A 23 23.16 -5.80 -13.85
C ARG A 23 22.29 -6.55 -12.84
N ILE A 24 20.99 -6.69 -13.11
CA ILE A 24 20.08 -7.46 -12.26
C ILE A 24 20.49 -8.93 -12.24
N ALA A 25 20.75 -9.52 -13.40
CA ALA A 25 21.19 -10.90 -13.51
C ALA A 25 22.50 -11.15 -12.74
N PHE A 26 23.48 -10.24 -12.89
CA PHE A 26 24.72 -10.30 -12.11
C PHE A 26 24.48 -10.24 -10.60
N LEU A 27 23.58 -9.34 -10.13
CA LEU A 27 23.29 -9.19 -8.70
C LEU A 27 22.62 -10.43 -8.12
N LEU A 28 21.66 -11.02 -8.83
CA LEU A 28 21.01 -12.28 -8.43
C LEU A 28 22.04 -13.41 -8.42
N TYR A 29 22.78 -13.61 -9.50
CA TYR A 29 23.80 -14.66 -9.60
C TYR A 29 24.88 -14.56 -8.52
N HIS A 30 25.42 -13.36 -8.28
CA HIS A 30 26.49 -13.13 -7.31
C HIS A 30 26.01 -13.29 -5.86
N ASN A 31 24.75 -12.94 -5.59
CA ASN A 31 24.17 -12.91 -4.25
C ASN A 31 23.14 -14.03 -4.01
N ARG A 32 23.08 -15.06 -4.87
CA ARG A 32 22.12 -16.18 -4.84
C ARG A 32 22.02 -16.99 -3.55
N LYS A 33 22.91 -16.74 -2.58
CA LYS A 33 22.83 -17.35 -1.25
C LYS A 33 21.85 -16.64 -0.31
N TRP A 34 21.50 -15.38 -0.61
CA TRP A 34 20.73 -14.50 0.26
C TRP A 34 19.80 -13.53 -0.49
N LEU A 35 19.85 -13.49 -1.82
CA LEU A 35 18.98 -12.69 -2.66
C LEU A 35 18.24 -13.61 -3.64
N GLU A 36 16.94 -13.76 -3.43
CA GLU A 36 16.05 -14.48 -4.33
C GLU A 36 15.42 -13.52 -5.35
N ALA A 37 14.98 -14.05 -6.49
CA ALA A 37 14.34 -13.25 -7.55
C ALA A 37 13.12 -12.46 -7.04
N GLU A 38 12.34 -13.05 -6.12
CA GLU A 38 11.16 -12.44 -5.49
C GLU A 38 11.49 -11.23 -4.61
N ASN A 39 12.76 -11.07 -4.19
CA ASN A 39 13.20 -9.90 -3.41
C ASN A 39 13.51 -8.68 -4.29
N VAL A 40 13.43 -8.81 -5.61
CA VAL A 40 13.68 -7.75 -6.58
C VAL A 40 12.38 -7.33 -7.26
N LEU A 41 12.08 -6.04 -7.32
CA LEU A 41 10.91 -5.51 -8.03
C LEU A 41 11.36 -4.60 -9.16
N LEU A 42 10.90 -4.89 -10.39
CA LEU A 42 11.11 -4.01 -11.54
C LEU A 42 9.83 -3.27 -11.89
N PHE A 43 9.93 -1.94 -11.95
CA PHE A 43 8.91 -1.11 -12.56
C PHE A 43 9.18 -0.92 -14.05
N SER A 44 8.23 -1.35 -14.87
CA SER A 44 8.24 -1.12 -16.31
C SER A 44 7.43 0.13 -16.68
N PRO A 45 7.74 0.79 -17.81
CA PRO A 45 6.94 1.91 -18.30
C PRO A 45 5.58 1.48 -18.84
N ASN A 46 5.45 0.25 -19.35
CA ASN A 46 4.20 -0.29 -19.89
C ASN A 46 4.21 -1.82 -19.90
N HIS A 47 3.06 -2.43 -20.17
CA HIS A 47 2.88 -3.88 -20.16
C HIS A 47 3.75 -4.61 -21.19
N LEU A 48 3.87 -4.07 -22.42
CA LEU A 48 4.72 -4.67 -23.47
C LEU A 48 6.19 -4.77 -23.01
N PHE A 49 6.66 -3.77 -22.27
CA PHE A 49 8.00 -3.81 -21.70
C PHE A 49 8.10 -4.82 -20.55
N SER A 50 7.08 -4.95 -19.70
CA SER A 50 7.03 -6.03 -18.69
C SER A 50 7.20 -7.40 -19.33
N ASP A 51 6.49 -7.66 -20.41
CA ASP A 51 6.50 -8.95 -21.12
C ASP A 51 7.86 -9.22 -21.78
N TYR A 52 8.49 -8.17 -22.33
CA TYR A 52 9.85 -8.26 -22.84
C TYR A 52 10.84 -8.65 -21.73
N ILE A 53 10.78 -8.00 -20.56
CA ILE A 53 11.65 -8.33 -19.42
C ILE A 53 11.43 -9.76 -18.93
N SER A 54 10.17 -10.18 -18.80
CA SER A 54 9.82 -11.53 -18.33
C SER A 54 10.29 -12.63 -19.28
N THR A 55 10.55 -12.30 -20.54
CA THR A 55 11.15 -13.20 -21.53
C THR A 55 12.68 -13.18 -21.50
N VAL A 56 13.29 -12.01 -21.32
CA VAL A 56 14.76 -11.84 -21.40
C VAL A 56 15.48 -12.31 -20.12
N LEU A 57 14.97 -11.99 -18.93
CA LEU A 57 15.65 -12.40 -17.69
C LEU A 57 15.81 -13.93 -17.58
N PRO A 58 14.82 -14.77 -17.94
CA PRO A 58 14.99 -16.22 -17.96
C PRO A 58 16.11 -16.69 -18.88
N SER A 59 16.31 -16.03 -20.03
CA SER A 59 17.43 -16.33 -20.93
C SER A 59 18.81 -16.03 -20.31
N LEU A 60 18.85 -15.19 -19.28
CA LEU A 60 20.04 -14.88 -18.48
C LEU A 60 20.20 -15.81 -17.26
N GLY A 61 19.33 -16.82 -17.13
CA GLY A 61 19.35 -17.79 -16.04
C GLY A 61 18.57 -17.36 -14.79
N GLU A 62 17.91 -16.20 -14.82
CA GLU A 62 17.17 -15.65 -13.68
C GLU A 62 15.68 -15.58 -14.00
N SER A 63 14.86 -16.34 -13.29
CA SER A 63 13.40 -16.41 -13.51
C SER A 63 12.64 -15.94 -12.28
N GLY A 64 11.39 -15.50 -12.48
CA GLY A 64 10.49 -15.18 -11.38
C GLY A 64 10.75 -13.83 -10.72
N VAL A 65 11.41 -12.88 -11.40
CA VAL A 65 11.54 -11.51 -10.90
C VAL A 65 10.24 -10.74 -11.14
N PRO A 66 9.52 -10.30 -10.09
CA PRO A 66 8.32 -9.48 -10.23
C PRO A 66 8.55 -8.25 -11.08
N THR A 67 7.85 -8.17 -12.22
CA THR A 67 7.91 -7.02 -13.14
C THR A 67 6.49 -6.54 -13.44
N GLN A 68 6.22 -5.26 -13.18
CA GLN A 68 4.92 -4.68 -13.46
C GLN A 68 5.01 -3.16 -13.65
N THR A 69 3.95 -2.56 -14.19
CA THR A 69 3.86 -1.11 -14.26
C THR A 69 3.63 -0.53 -12.86
N PHE A 70 4.09 0.71 -12.64
CA PHE A 70 3.83 1.41 -11.38
C PHE A 70 2.32 1.54 -11.10
N LYS A 71 1.54 1.82 -12.16
CA LYS A 71 0.07 1.88 -12.10
C LYS A 71 -0.53 0.60 -11.52
N ASN A 72 -0.16 -0.55 -12.06
CA ASN A 72 -0.62 -1.85 -11.59
C ASN A 72 -0.25 -2.12 -10.14
N TYR A 73 0.98 -1.79 -9.76
CA TYR A 73 1.45 -1.97 -8.40
C TYR A 73 0.61 -1.16 -7.40
N ILE A 74 0.33 0.11 -7.71
CA ILE A 74 -0.48 0.96 -6.84
C ILE A 74 -1.93 0.50 -6.79
N SER A 75 -2.54 0.09 -7.91
CA SER A 75 -3.92 -0.40 -7.89
C SER A 75 -4.09 -1.71 -7.13
N GLN A 76 -3.08 -2.59 -7.11
CA GLN A 76 -3.07 -3.76 -6.23
C GLN A 76 -2.91 -3.37 -4.75
N LEU A 77 -2.09 -2.37 -4.46
CA LEU A 77 -1.84 -1.91 -3.09
C LEU A 77 -3.04 -1.13 -2.51
N LEU A 78 -3.78 -0.42 -3.36
CA LEU A 78 -4.87 0.48 -3.00
C LEU A 78 -6.12 0.21 -3.85
N PRO A 79 -6.76 -0.98 -3.72
CA PRO A 79 -7.86 -1.40 -4.60
C PRO A 79 -9.12 -0.53 -4.47
N GLU A 80 -9.31 0.11 -3.31
CA GLU A 80 -10.44 1.00 -3.01
C GLU A 80 -10.31 2.39 -3.68
N PHE A 81 -9.15 2.69 -4.27
CA PHE A 81 -8.88 4.00 -4.86
C PHE A 81 -8.87 3.91 -6.38
N SER A 82 -9.61 4.80 -7.04
CA SER A 82 -9.51 4.97 -8.48
C SER A 82 -8.29 5.80 -8.82
N LEU A 83 -7.44 5.25 -9.70
CA LEU A 83 -6.34 6.01 -10.28
C LEU A 83 -6.91 6.98 -11.32
N LEU A 84 -6.53 8.25 -11.20
CA LEU A 84 -6.88 9.27 -12.19
C LEU A 84 -6.23 8.92 -13.53
N ASP A 85 -6.92 9.24 -14.62
CA ASP A 85 -6.49 8.87 -15.97
C ASP A 85 -5.26 9.68 -16.41
N GLU A 86 -4.22 8.98 -16.87
CA GLU A 86 -2.94 9.55 -17.31
C GLU A 86 -3.12 10.46 -18.53
N GLN A 87 -4.07 10.14 -19.41
CA GLN A 87 -4.33 10.91 -20.64
C GLN A 87 -4.84 12.34 -20.34
N GLN A 88 -5.64 12.50 -19.28
CA GLN A 88 -6.15 13.81 -18.87
C GLN A 88 -5.02 14.68 -18.30
N GLN A 89 -4.08 14.06 -17.56
CA GLN A 89 -2.93 14.78 -17.00
C GLN A 89 -1.90 15.16 -18.08
N GLU A 90 -1.64 14.25 -19.04
CA GLU A 90 -0.73 14.51 -20.15
C GLU A 90 -1.26 15.63 -21.05
N SER A 91 -2.56 15.62 -21.36
CA SER A 91 -3.20 16.68 -22.16
C SER A 91 -3.08 18.05 -21.48
N GLY A 92 -3.39 18.15 -20.18
CA GLY A 92 -3.23 19.40 -19.43
C GLY A 92 -1.78 19.88 -19.36
N PHE A 93 -0.83 18.96 -19.17
CA PHE A 93 0.59 19.28 -19.19
C PHE A 93 1.07 19.81 -20.55
N LEU A 94 0.69 19.16 -21.65
CA LEU A 94 1.06 19.53 -23.02
C LEU A 94 0.41 20.85 -23.46
N LEU A 95 -0.81 21.14 -22.98
CA LEU A 95 -1.50 22.41 -23.18
C LEU A 95 -0.91 23.56 -22.36
N GLY A 96 0.08 23.28 -21.49
CA GLY A 96 0.71 24.26 -20.63
C GLY A 96 -0.17 24.70 -19.45
N GLU A 97 -1.25 23.96 -19.15
CA GLU A 97 -2.07 24.17 -17.97
C GLU A 97 -1.26 23.78 -16.73
N LYS A 98 -0.59 24.77 -16.15
CA LYS A 98 0.12 24.60 -14.88
C LYS A 98 -0.80 25.00 -13.75
N ASP A 99 -1.69 24.09 -13.35
CA ASP A 99 -2.39 24.23 -12.07
C ASP A 99 -1.34 24.25 -10.94
N PRO A 100 -1.16 25.36 -10.20
CA PRO A 100 -0.20 25.45 -9.11
C PRO A 100 -0.42 24.35 -8.06
N ILE A 101 -1.66 23.89 -7.88
CA ILE A 101 -2.01 22.82 -6.96
C ILE A 101 -1.46 21.49 -7.46
N GLN A 102 -1.59 21.19 -8.76
CA GLN A 102 -1.06 19.96 -9.34
C GLN A 102 0.47 19.92 -9.29
N VAL A 103 1.14 21.05 -9.58
CA VAL A 103 2.60 21.18 -9.47
C VAL A 103 3.08 21.00 -8.03
N MET A 104 2.36 21.58 -7.06
CA MET A 104 2.66 21.39 -5.64
C MET A 104 2.48 19.92 -5.23
N LYS A 105 1.40 19.27 -5.68
CA LYS A 105 1.10 17.85 -5.37
C LYS A 105 2.10 16.86 -5.96
N SER A 106 2.67 17.16 -7.13
CA SER A 106 3.67 16.30 -7.78
C SER A 106 5.12 16.57 -7.33
N GLY A 107 5.35 17.67 -6.61
CA GLY A 107 6.66 18.05 -6.11
C GLY A 107 7.03 17.44 -4.75
N LEU A 108 8.33 17.51 -4.43
CA LEU A 108 8.85 17.10 -3.12
C LEU A 108 8.32 17.96 -1.96
N THR A 109 7.86 19.18 -2.25
CA THR A 109 7.22 20.04 -1.25
C THR A 109 6.05 19.35 -0.57
N LEU A 110 5.24 18.56 -1.28
CA LEU A 110 4.13 17.82 -0.67
C LEU A 110 4.65 16.82 0.37
N VAL A 111 5.75 16.12 0.08
CA VAL A 111 6.36 15.14 1.00
C VAL A 111 6.75 15.82 2.30
N ASP A 112 7.43 16.96 2.23
CA ASP A 112 7.81 17.75 3.41
C ASP A 112 6.60 18.27 4.20
N GLN A 113 5.48 18.54 3.52
CA GLN A 113 4.25 18.99 4.16
C GLN A 113 3.49 17.83 4.81
N ILE A 114 3.53 16.61 4.23
CA ILE A 114 2.94 15.41 4.81
C ILE A 114 3.58 15.11 6.16
N ASP A 115 4.91 15.17 6.27
CA ASP A 115 5.61 14.90 7.53
C ASP A 115 5.23 15.91 8.62
N ARG A 116 5.18 17.20 8.27
CA ARG A 116 4.73 18.26 9.17
C ARG A 116 3.27 18.06 9.60
N TYR A 117 2.41 17.70 8.66
CA TYR A 117 1.01 17.41 8.94
C TYR A 117 0.88 16.23 9.92
N ILE A 118 1.58 15.12 9.67
CA ILE A 118 1.60 13.94 10.54
C ILE A 118 2.03 14.34 11.95
N GLN A 119 3.10 15.12 12.11
CA GLN A 119 3.56 15.61 13.41
C GLN A 119 2.48 16.45 14.10
N SER A 120 1.84 17.37 13.38
CA SER A 120 0.80 18.24 13.94
C SER A 120 -0.44 17.47 14.42
N ILE A 121 -0.83 16.41 13.71
CA ILE A 121 -1.99 15.60 14.09
C ILE A 121 -1.64 14.51 15.10
N THR A 122 -0.36 14.19 15.32
CA THR A 122 0.04 13.04 16.14
C THR A 122 -0.51 13.14 17.56
N SER A 123 -0.48 14.32 18.20
CA SER A 123 -1.05 14.50 19.55
C SER A 123 -2.55 14.23 19.58
N TYR A 124 -3.31 14.80 18.64
CA TYR A 124 -4.77 14.67 18.60
C TYR A 124 -5.25 13.29 18.10
N GLY A 125 -4.51 12.69 17.17
CA GLY A 125 -4.86 11.48 16.44
C GLY A 125 -5.67 11.75 15.18
N PRO A 126 -5.78 10.75 14.28
CA PRO A 126 -6.53 10.87 13.04
C PRO A 126 -8.04 10.99 13.29
N LEU A 127 -8.78 11.09 12.19
CA LEU A 127 -10.23 11.20 12.21
C LEU A 127 -10.84 9.81 12.45
N PHE A 128 -11.18 9.53 13.70
CA PHE A 128 -11.87 8.30 14.10
C PHE A 128 -13.35 8.33 13.73
N ARG A 129 -13.91 7.15 13.43
CA ARG A 129 -15.32 6.94 13.09
C ARG A 129 -15.97 6.00 14.11
N ASP A 130 -17.27 6.17 14.32
CA ASP A 130 -18.04 5.25 15.14
C ASP A 130 -18.06 3.87 14.50
N MET A 131 -17.89 2.83 15.31
CA MET A 131 -18.06 1.45 14.88
C MET A 131 -19.49 1.00 15.19
N LYS A 132 -20.21 0.61 14.15
CA LYS A 132 -21.62 0.21 14.23
C LYS A 132 -21.80 -1.21 13.71
N ILE A 133 -22.63 -2.00 14.40
CA ILE A 133 -23.15 -3.29 13.92
C ILE A 133 -24.67 -3.17 13.85
N ASN A 134 -25.26 -3.48 12.70
CA ASN A 134 -26.72 -3.38 12.47
C ASN A 134 -27.31 -2.02 12.89
N GLY A 135 -26.58 -0.93 12.62
CA GLY A 135 -26.97 0.44 12.98
C GLY A 135 -26.78 0.83 14.45
N ARG A 136 -26.47 -0.11 15.36
CA ARG A 136 -26.15 0.16 16.76
C ARG A 136 -24.68 0.47 16.93
N THR A 137 -24.36 1.60 17.57
CA THR A 137 -22.97 1.97 17.89
C THR A 137 -22.43 1.07 19.00
N ILE A 138 -21.48 0.21 18.65
CA ILE A 138 -20.78 -0.66 19.61
C ILE A 138 -19.59 0.06 20.23
N LEU A 139 -18.92 0.92 19.45
CA LEU A 139 -17.81 1.71 19.94
C LEU A 139 -17.84 3.11 19.33
N SER A 140 -17.87 4.13 20.19
CA SER A 140 -17.89 5.52 19.74
C SER A 140 -16.50 6.02 19.36
N LYS A 141 -16.44 6.95 18.41
CA LYS A 141 -15.21 7.64 18.01
C LYS A 141 -14.54 8.37 19.20
N GLU A 142 -15.32 8.84 20.18
CA GLU A 142 -14.79 9.47 21.39
C GLU A 142 -14.03 8.46 22.25
N SER A 143 -14.56 7.25 22.40
CA SER A 143 -13.90 6.17 23.15
C SER A 143 -12.60 5.74 22.46
N ILE A 144 -12.63 5.60 21.12
CA ILE A 144 -11.43 5.30 20.32
C ILE A 144 -10.37 6.38 20.50
N ARG A 145 -10.79 7.66 20.44
CA ARG A 145 -9.90 8.80 20.64
C ARG A 145 -9.29 8.82 22.03
N GLN A 146 -10.06 8.53 23.07
CA GLN A 146 -9.55 8.46 24.43
C GLN A 146 -8.47 7.39 24.56
N TRP A 147 -8.69 6.19 24.02
CA TRP A 147 -7.69 5.13 24.03
C TRP A 147 -6.44 5.47 23.23
N TYR A 148 -6.58 6.24 22.15
CA TYR A 148 -5.43 6.77 21.42
C TYR A 148 -4.63 7.77 22.28
N LYS A 149 -5.30 8.65 23.02
CA LYS A 149 -4.66 9.61 23.92
C LYS A 149 -3.97 8.96 25.13
N GLU A 150 -4.44 7.80 25.57
CA GLU A 150 -3.79 7.00 26.63
C GLU A 150 -2.45 6.38 26.20
N THR A 151 -2.15 6.35 24.89
CA THR A 151 -0.85 5.87 24.40
C THR A 151 0.26 6.90 24.63
N ASN A 152 1.51 6.46 24.77
CA ASN A 152 2.65 7.34 24.99
C ASN A 152 2.79 8.36 23.85
N GLU A 153 2.74 9.66 24.20
CA GLU A 153 2.82 10.78 23.26
C GLU A 153 4.18 10.89 22.54
N GLN A 154 5.24 10.32 23.12
CA GLN A 154 6.57 10.29 22.51
C GLN A 154 6.68 9.30 21.34
N LEU A 155 5.70 8.39 21.19
CA LEU A 155 5.72 7.41 20.11
C LEU A 155 5.25 8.03 18.79
N PRO A 156 5.83 7.62 17.64
CA PRO A 156 5.34 7.97 16.33
C PRO A 156 3.89 7.55 16.11
N LEU A 157 3.17 8.29 15.25
CA LEU A 157 1.76 8.01 14.91
C LEU A 157 1.49 6.54 14.56
N HIS A 158 2.32 5.93 13.70
CA HIS A 158 2.12 4.55 13.26
C HIS A 158 2.19 3.52 14.41
N HIS A 159 3.11 3.71 15.37
CA HIS A 159 3.18 2.86 16.56
C HIS A 159 1.96 3.04 17.46
N ARG A 160 1.52 4.29 17.65
CA ARG A 160 0.30 4.58 18.43
C ARG A 160 -0.95 3.96 17.80
N LEU A 161 -1.06 4.01 16.47
CA LEU A 161 -2.14 3.35 15.73
C LEU A 161 -2.08 1.83 15.83
N SER A 162 -0.89 1.22 15.81
CA SER A 162 -0.73 -0.22 16.03
C SER A 162 -1.18 -0.64 17.43
N LEU A 163 -0.78 0.09 18.48
CA LEU A 163 -1.23 -0.16 19.86
C LEU A 163 -2.75 -0.01 20.00
N LEU A 164 -3.32 1.03 19.37
CA LEU A 164 -4.76 1.23 19.32
C LEU A 164 -5.45 0.07 18.62
N GLN A 165 -4.93 -0.40 17.48
CA GLN A 165 -5.44 -1.56 16.75
C GLN A 165 -5.44 -2.82 17.63
N THR A 166 -4.35 -3.11 18.34
CA THR A 166 -4.29 -4.25 19.27
C THR A 166 -5.35 -4.14 20.38
N LYS A 167 -5.53 -2.94 20.95
CA LYS A 167 -6.54 -2.68 21.98
C LYS A 167 -7.96 -2.83 21.44
N LEU A 168 -8.22 -2.32 20.23
CA LEU A 168 -9.50 -2.45 19.53
C LEU A 168 -9.82 -3.93 19.26
N LEU A 169 -8.88 -4.69 18.70
CA LEU A 169 -9.06 -6.12 18.44
C LEU A 169 -9.35 -6.91 19.72
N LYS A 170 -8.65 -6.60 20.83
CA LYS A 170 -8.91 -7.25 22.13
C LYS A 170 -10.30 -6.93 22.66
N LYS A 171 -10.76 -5.67 22.52
CA LYS A 171 -12.11 -5.26 22.93
C LYS A 171 -13.18 -5.88 22.05
N LEU A 172 -12.99 -5.89 20.73
CA LEU A 172 -13.88 -6.53 19.78
C LEU A 172 -13.98 -8.04 20.04
N GLY A 173 -12.88 -8.73 20.32
CA GLY A 173 -12.91 -10.15 20.67
C GLY A 173 -13.66 -10.44 21.99
N GLY A 174 -13.63 -9.51 22.96
CA GLY A 174 -14.46 -9.58 24.16
C GLY A 174 -15.94 -9.39 23.84
N LEU A 175 -16.26 -8.32 23.10
CA LEU A 175 -17.62 -7.99 22.69
C LEU A 175 -18.23 -9.07 21.78
N GLN A 176 -17.46 -9.68 20.91
CA GLN A 176 -17.89 -10.81 20.09
C GLN A 176 -18.30 -11.99 20.96
N LYS A 177 -17.54 -12.34 22.00
CA LYS A 177 -17.91 -13.42 22.93
C LYS A 177 -19.18 -13.11 23.70
N ASP A 178 -19.43 -11.84 24.00
CA ASP A 178 -20.63 -11.40 24.69
C ASP A 178 -21.85 -11.32 23.73
N GLU A 179 -21.64 -10.93 22.46
CA GLU A 179 -22.67 -10.92 21.41
C GLU A 179 -23.05 -12.32 20.93
N THR A 180 -22.10 -13.26 20.77
CA THR A 180 -22.39 -14.67 20.44
C THR A 180 -23.30 -15.34 21.48
N ARG A 181 -23.35 -14.81 22.71
CA ARG A 181 -24.27 -15.28 23.75
C ARG A 181 -25.69 -14.75 23.59
N GLN A 182 -25.90 -13.68 22.81
CA GLN A 182 -27.22 -13.09 22.61
C GLN A 182 -28.10 -13.96 21.72
N GLN A 183 -29.40 -13.92 21.99
CA GLN A 183 -30.38 -14.80 21.36
C GLN A 183 -30.47 -14.56 19.85
N TRP A 184 -30.42 -13.30 19.41
CA TRP A 184 -30.51 -12.94 17.99
C TRP A 184 -29.40 -13.56 17.13
N VAL A 185 -28.20 -13.77 17.68
CA VAL A 185 -27.08 -14.40 16.95
C VAL A 185 -27.31 -15.90 16.77
N LYS A 186 -27.94 -16.54 17.77
CA LYS A 186 -28.30 -17.96 17.70
C LYS A 186 -29.42 -18.16 16.67
N ASP A 187 -30.44 -17.32 16.72
CA ASP A 187 -31.57 -17.37 15.80
C ASP A 187 -31.08 -17.16 14.34
N LEU A 188 -30.16 -16.21 14.11
CA LEU A 188 -29.58 -15.95 12.78
C LEU A 188 -28.66 -17.08 12.29
N ALA A 189 -27.91 -17.72 13.20
CA ALA A 189 -27.07 -18.87 12.87
C ALA A 189 -27.90 -20.11 12.53
N GLU A 190 -29.01 -20.32 13.22
CA GLU A 190 -29.98 -21.37 12.89
C GLU A 190 -30.62 -21.12 11.52
N GLU A 191 -30.99 -19.89 11.20
CA GLU A 191 -31.52 -19.49 9.90
C GLU A 191 -30.51 -19.75 8.76
N GLN A 192 -29.23 -19.34 8.94
CA GLN A 192 -28.19 -19.60 7.94
C GLN A 192 -27.81 -21.09 7.80
N LEU A 193 -27.84 -21.87 8.89
CA LEU A 193 -27.66 -23.32 8.83
C LEU A 193 -28.80 -23.98 8.07
N GLN A 194 -30.04 -23.55 8.28
CA GLN A 194 -31.19 -24.07 7.54
C GLN A 194 -31.09 -23.76 6.04
N GLU A 195 -30.64 -22.57 5.64
CA GLU A 195 -30.39 -22.25 4.23
C GLU A 195 -29.28 -23.11 3.62
N LEU A 196 -28.17 -23.33 4.34
CA LEU A 196 -27.04 -24.15 3.87
C LEU A 196 -27.39 -25.64 3.73
N TYR A 197 -28.27 -26.18 4.58
CA TYR A 197 -28.75 -27.56 4.51
C TYR A 197 -30.01 -27.74 3.65
N ALA A 198 -30.61 -26.65 3.16
CA ALA A 198 -31.71 -26.67 2.20
C ALA A 198 -31.23 -26.75 0.73
N THR A 199 -29.91 -26.78 0.50
CA THR A 199 -29.27 -26.99 -0.81
C THR A 199 -28.67 -28.40 -0.89
#